data_AF-A0AAD0HBW1-F1
#
_entry.id   AF-A0AAD0HBW1-F1
#
_cell.length_a   1.000
_cell.length_b   1.000
_cell.length_c   1.000
_cell.angle_alpha   90.00
_cell.angle_beta   90.00
_cell.angle_gamma   90.00
#
_symmetry.space_group_name_H-M   'P 1'
#
loop_
_entity.id
_entity.type
_entity.pdbx_description
1 polymer ?
#
loop_
_entity_poly.entity_id
_entity_poly.type
_entity_poly.pdbx_seq_one_letter_code
_entity_poly.pdbx_strand_id
1 'polypeptide(L)'
;MEVYPSNYLEIAKIIPFSERRTSFCEFARKNEIKIEKINRKNHISQKELKKAYKIYKSKGSGRNLFGEKKLIVKAFEDVEKFLSEN
;
A
#
# COMPACT_ATOMS: atom_id res chain seq x y z
N MET A 1 21.24 -11.10 -13.37
CA MET A 1 19.83 -10.68 -13.17
C MET A 1 19.49 -11.05 -11.74
N GLU A 2 19.38 -10.08 -10.84
CA GLU A 2 18.98 -10.38 -9.45
C GLU A 2 17.56 -10.96 -9.48
N VAL A 3 17.45 -12.24 -9.17
CA VAL A 3 16.17 -12.92 -8.98
C VAL A 3 15.64 -12.42 -7.65
N TYR A 4 14.90 -11.31 -7.67
CA TYR A 4 14.18 -10.85 -6.50
C TYR A 4 13.18 -11.95 -6.11
N PRO A 5 13.16 -12.38 -4.84
CA PRO A 5 12.23 -13.42 -4.42
C PRO A 5 10.82 -12.97 -4.80
N SER A 6 10.07 -13.88 -5.40
CA SER A 6 8.71 -13.78 -5.94
C SER A 6 7.65 -13.18 -5.00
N ASN A 7 8.04 -12.76 -3.79
CA ASN A 7 7.19 -12.20 -2.75
C ASN A 7 7.10 -10.67 -2.74
N TYR A 8 7.87 -9.97 -3.60
CA TYR A 8 7.81 -8.51 -3.73
C TYR A 8 6.90 -8.09 -4.88
N LEU A 9 5.89 -7.28 -4.55
CA LEU A 9 4.88 -6.78 -5.46
C LEU A 9 5.14 -5.31 -5.77
N GLU A 10 5.12 -4.94 -7.04
CA GLU A 10 5.23 -3.55 -7.46
C GLU A 10 3.98 -2.78 -7.01
N ILE A 11 4.17 -1.71 -6.23
CA ILE A 11 3.06 -0.91 -5.67
C ILE A 11 2.19 -0.32 -6.78
N ALA A 12 2.77 0.01 -7.94
CA ALA A 12 2.02 0.52 -9.09
C ALA A 12 1.04 -0.48 -9.71
N LYS A 13 1.26 -1.78 -9.53
CA LYS A 13 0.31 -2.83 -9.96
C LYS A 13 -0.86 -3.00 -8.99
N ILE A 14 -0.63 -2.68 -7.72
CA ILE A 14 -1.66 -2.74 -6.66
C ILE A 14 -2.49 -1.45 -6.67
N ILE A 15 -1.82 -0.30 -6.72
CA ILE A 15 -2.41 1.03 -6.62
C ILE A 15 -2.05 1.82 -7.91
N PRO A 16 -2.95 1.88 -8.90
CA PRO A 16 -2.62 2.39 -10.24
C PRO A 16 -2.49 3.92 -10.31
N PHE A 17 -3.11 4.66 -9.39
CA PHE A 17 -3.09 6.12 -9.38
C PHE A 17 -1.93 6.67 -8.54
N SER A 18 -1.16 7.62 -9.11
CA SER A 18 0.04 8.20 -8.47
C SER A 18 -0.27 8.88 -7.13
N GLU A 19 -1.33 9.66 -7.05
CA GLU A 19 -1.74 10.38 -5.84
C GLU A 19 -2.05 9.41 -4.68
N ARG A 20 -2.75 8.31 -4.99
CA ARG A 20 -3.07 7.23 -4.04
C ARG A 20 -1.81 6.51 -3.59
N ARG A 21 -0.86 6.26 -4.51
CA ARG A 21 0.44 5.67 -4.17
C ARG A 21 1.22 6.55 -3.22
N THR A 22 1.24 7.86 -3.45
CA THR A 22 1.93 8.80 -2.55
C THR A 22 1.34 8.71 -1.15
N SER A 23 0.01 8.81 -1.02
CA SER A 23 -0.65 8.65 0.29
C SER A 23 -0.37 7.28 0.93
N PHE A 24 -0.37 6.20 0.16
CA PHE A 24 -0.03 4.86 0.68
C PHE A 24 1.42 4.78 1.15
N CYS A 25 2.38 5.32 0.40
CA CYS A 25 3.79 5.32 0.79
C CYS A 25 4.03 6.16 2.04
N GLU A 26 3.36 7.31 2.17
CA GLU A 26 3.40 8.13 3.38
C GLU A 26 2.81 7.39 4.58
N PHE A 27 1.68 6.71 4.40
CA PHE A 27 1.09 5.86 5.43
C PHE A 27 2.06 4.74 5.82
N ALA A 28 2.66 4.05 4.86
CA ALA A 28 3.60 2.98 5.11
C ALA A 28 4.80 3.49 5.94
N ARG A 29 5.38 4.63 5.55
CA ARG A 29 6.47 5.28 6.29
C ARG A 29 6.07 5.66 7.71
N LYS A 30 4.87 6.21 7.93
CA LYS A 30 4.35 6.58 9.26
C LYS A 30 4.07 5.39 10.18
N ASN A 31 3.89 4.18 9.62
CA ASN A 31 3.57 2.97 10.37
C ASN A 31 4.69 1.91 10.29
N GLU A 32 5.91 2.32 9.97
CA GLU A 32 7.09 1.45 9.92
C GLU A 32 6.88 0.20 9.05
N ILE A 33 6.32 0.43 7.86
CA ILE A 33 6.10 -0.59 6.83
C ILE A 33 7.18 -0.45 5.78
N LYS A 34 7.84 -1.58 5.51
CA LYS A 34 9.02 -1.60 4.65
C LYS A 34 8.61 -1.62 3.17
N ILE A 35 9.02 -0.57 2.46
CA ILE A 35 8.92 -0.44 1.00
C ILE A 35 10.34 -0.47 0.43
N GLU A 36 10.56 -1.36 -0.52
CA GLU A 36 11.83 -1.53 -1.22
C GLU A 36 11.82 -0.79 -2.55
N LYS A 37 12.98 -0.23 -2.94
CA LYS A 37 13.14 0.38 -4.26
C LYS A 37 13.96 -0.54 -5.15
N ILE A 38 13.26 -1.30 -5.99
CA ILE A 38 13.86 -2.26 -6.93
C ILE A 38 13.72 -1.67 -8.34
N ASN A 39 14.81 -1.57 -9.10
CA ASN A 39 14.80 -1.00 -10.45
C ASN A 39 14.09 0.38 -10.53
N ARG A 40 14.37 1.25 -9.56
CA ARG A 40 13.75 2.58 -9.38
C ARG A 40 12.24 2.59 -9.07
N LYS A 41 11.61 1.42 -8.93
CA LYS A 41 10.18 1.26 -8.65
C LYS A 41 9.96 0.83 -7.20
N ASN A 42 8.88 1.32 -6.61
CA ASN A 42 8.51 0.96 -5.25
C ASN A 42 7.84 -0.42 -5.23
N HIS A 43 8.37 -1.30 -4.39
CA HIS A 43 7.88 -2.66 -4.17
C HIS A 43 7.59 -2.88 -2.70
N ILE A 44 6.63 -3.75 -2.42
CA ILE A 44 6.24 -4.13 -1.07
C ILE A 44 6.13 -5.65 -1.00
N SER A 45 6.58 -6.25 0.11
CA SER A 45 6.37 -7.68 0.29
C SER A 45 4.90 -7.96 0.62
N GLN A 46 4.39 -9.14 0.26
CA GLN A 46 2.99 -9.51 0.60
C GLN A 46 2.73 -9.46 2.12
N LYS A 47 3.73 -9.79 2.95
CA LYS A 47 3.67 -9.71 4.42
C LYS A 47 3.48 -8.26 4.89
N GLU A 48 4.28 -7.34 4.36
CA GLU A 48 4.20 -5.91 4.70
C GLU A 48 2.90 -5.28 4.17
N LEU A 49 2.41 -5.71 3.00
CA LEU A 49 1.13 -5.28 2.45
C LEU A 49 -0.04 -5.67 3.37
N LYS A 50 -0.08 -6.94 3.84
CA LYS A 50 -1.09 -7.41 4.79
C LYS A 50 -1.00 -6.68 6.13
N LYS A 51 0.22 -6.39 6.60
CA LYS A 51 0.46 -5.56 7.80
C LYS A 51 -0.11 -4.16 7.62
N ALA A 52 0.10 -3.53 6.46
CA ALA A 52 -0.44 -2.20 6.14
C ALA A 52 -1.96 -2.18 6.19
N TYR A 53 -2.59 -3.15 5.53
CA TYR A 53 -4.03 -3.29 5.50
C TYR A 53 -4.62 -3.53 6.91
N LYS A 54 -3.97 -4.38 7.72
CA LYS A 54 -4.39 -4.65 9.11
C LYS A 54 -4.31 -3.40 9.97
N ILE A 55 -3.21 -2.63 9.90
CA ILE A 55 -3.05 -1.37 10.65
C ILE A 55 -4.10 -0.35 10.20
N TYR A 56 -4.35 -0.26 8.89
CA TYR A 56 -5.39 0.62 8.36
C TYR A 56 -6.78 0.28 8.90
N LYS A 57 -7.18 -1.01 8.87
CA LYS A 57 -8.46 -1.45 9.44
C LYS A 57 -8.52 -1.29 10.97
N SER A 58 -7.40 -1.51 11.69
CA SER A 58 -7.37 -1.42 13.15
C SER A 58 -7.41 0.00 13.70
N LYS A 59 -7.00 1.01 12.92
CA LYS A 59 -7.10 2.43 13.31
C LYS A 59 -8.55 2.93 13.42
N GLY A 60 -9.52 2.03 13.25
CA GLY A 60 -10.94 2.34 13.22
C GLY A 60 -11.27 3.09 11.95
N SER A 61 -12.36 2.72 11.30
CA SER A 61 -12.98 3.52 10.25
C SER A 61 -13.55 4.83 10.83
N GLY A 62 -12.73 5.63 11.52
CA GLY A 62 -13.02 7.00 11.91
C GLY A 62 -13.15 7.82 10.64
N ARG A 63 -14.39 7.83 10.14
CA ARG A 63 -14.98 8.61 9.05
C ARG A 63 -14.75 10.13 9.21
N ASN A 64 -13.52 10.60 9.40
CA ASN A 64 -13.25 12.04 9.27
C ASN A 64 -13.07 12.34 7.78
N LEU A 65 -14.17 12.76 7.19
CA LEU A 65 -14.36 13.12 5.81
C LEU A 65 -13.65 14.45 5.46
N PHE A 66 -12.32 14.52 5.36
CA PHE A 66 -11.69 15.67 4.67
C PHE A 66 -10.41 15.29 3.90
N GLY A 67 -10.39 15.68 2.61
CA GLY A 67 -9.25 15.74 1.69
C GLY A 67 -8.35 14.52 1.59
N GLU A 68 -7.26 14.52 2.35
CA GLU A 68 -6.21 13.48 2.38
C GLU A 68 -6.77 12.11 2.82
N LYS A 69 -7.81 12.09 3.66
CA LYS A 69 -8.47 10.84 4.05
C LYS A 69 -9.16 10.14 2.87
N LYS A 70 -9.52 10.84 1.79
CA LYS A 70 -10.14 10.21 0.60
C LYS A 70 -9.13 9.44 -0.23
N LEU A 71 -7.92 9.98 -0.40
CA LEU A 71 -6.88 9.31 -1.19
C LEU A 71 -6.38 8.04 -0.50
N ILE A 72 -6.16 8.08 0.81
CA ILE A 72 -5.74 6.90 1.57
C ILE A 72 -6.84 5.82 1.61
N VAL A 73 -8.12 6.22 1.76
CA VAL A 73 -9.24 5.25 1.70
C VAL A 73 -9.26 4.56 0.35
N LYS A 74 -9.23 5.32 -0.76
CA LYS A 74 -9.20 4.75 -2.11
C LYS A 74 -7.95 3.89 -2.37
N ALA A 75 -6.80 4.29 -1.83
CA ALA A 75 -5.58 3.49 -1.93
C ALA A 75 -5.76 2.12 -1.24
N PHE A 76 -6.43 2.08 -0.09
CA PHE A 76 -6.73 0.83 0.60
C PHE A 76 -7.89 0.04 -0.01
N GLU A 77 -8.82 0.66 -0.73
CA GLU A 77 -9.79 -0.03 -1.59
C GLU A 77 -9.07 -0.77 -2.74
N ASP A 78 -8.10 -0.12 -3.38
CA ASP A 78 -7.27 -0.75 -4.43
C ASP A 78 -6.49 -1.95 -3.85
N VAL A 79 -5.92 -1.82 -2.64
CA VAL A 79 -5.23 -2.90 -1.92
C VAL A 79 -6.19 -4.04 -1.55
N GLU A 80 -7.39 -3.72 -1.05
CA GLU A 80 -8.41 -4.71 -0.68
C GLU A 80 -8.85 -5.52 -1.89
N LYS A 81 -9.09 -4.85 -3.03
CA LYS A 81 -9.40 -5.52 -4.30
C LYS A 81 -8.28 -6.47 -4.72
N PHE A 82 -7.03 -5.99 -4.70
CA PHE A 82 -5.87 -6.81 -5.04
C PHE A 82 -5.75 -8.06 -4.16
N LEU A 83 -5.95 -7.92 -2.83
CA LEU A 83 -5.89 -9.03 -1.87
C LEU A 83 -7.08 -9.99 -1.96
N SER A 84 -8.20 -9.58 -2.55
CA SER A 84 -9.35 -10.45 -2.79
C SER A 84 -9.20 -11.26 -4.09
N GLU A 85 -8.41 -10.77 -5.04
CA GLU A 85 -8.22 -11.38 -6.36
C GLU A 85 -6.96 -12.28 -6.42
N ASN A 86 -6.10 -12.26 -5.39
CA ASN A 86 -4.81 -12.99 -5.31
C ASN A 86 -4.57 -13.58 -3.91
#